data_AF-A0AAF0M5C1-F1
#
_entry.id   AF-A0AAF0M5C1-F1
#
_cell.length_a   1.000
_cell.length_b   1.000
_cell.length_c   1.000
_cell.angle_alpha   90.00
_cell.angle_beta   90.00
_cell.angle_gamma   90.00
#
_symmetry.space_group_name_H-M   'P 1'
#
loop_
_entity.id
_entity.type
_entity.pdbx_description
1 polymer ?
#
loop_
_entity_poly.entity_id
_entity_poly.type
_entity_poly.pdbx_seq_one_letter_code
_entity_poly.pdbx_strand_id
1 'polypeptide(L)'
;MQTEEAARRRTGLKEACRVVERLALLLSENSPHEELALEGVRRARRVERIATEADTRLAMAAAQLTLERALALLQVGAERGIATIEFFIAVVVSLGPGTTAQSPSPFLQMHEEARRLTAELAPLLRNADESDPVVQALNAVQQELWATAATETAAIAVTRRRLRTRCAALRRMLR
;
A
#
# COMPACT_ATOMS: atom_id res chain seq x y z
N MET A 1 32.40 -5.47 -16.66
CA MET A 1 31.85 -4.16 -16.26
C MET A 1 30.31 -4.10 -16.28
N GLN A 2 29.61 -4.17 -17.43
CA GLN A 2 28.12 -4.11 -17.43
C GLN A 2 27.44 -5.30 -16.73
N THR A 3 28.01 -6.50 -16.83
CA THR A 3 27.52 -7.73 -16.18
C THR A 3 27.70 -7.71 -14.66
N GLU A 4 28.82 -7.17 -14.17
CA GLU A 4 29.08 -7.02 -12.73
C GLU A 4 28.17 -5.96 -12.11
N GLU A 5 27.90 -4.88 -12.83
CA GLU A 5 26.99 -3.84 -12.35
C GLU A 5 25.53 -4.33 -12.27
N ALA A 6 25.09 -5.13 -13.26
CA ALA A 6 23.78 -5.79 -13.22
C ALA A 6 23.68 -6.84 -12.08
N ALA A 7 24.76 -7.58 -11.81
CA ALA A 7 24.82 -8.51 -10.68
C ALA A 7 24.72 -7.78 -9.33
N ARG A 8 25.46 -6.67 -9.16
CA ARG A 8 25.39 -5.84 -7.94
C ARG A 8 23.98 -5.29 -7.70
N ARG A 9 23.31 -4.81 -8.74
CA ARG A 9 21.91 -4.33 -8.63
C ARG A 9 20.96 -5.44 -8.20
N ARG A 10 21.10 -6.66 -8.74
CA ARG A 10 20.30 -7.83 -8.32
C ARG A 10 20.53 -8.18 -6.85
N THR A 11 21.79 -8.15 -6.39
CA THR A 11 22.09 -8.39 -4.98
C THR A 11 21.47 -7.33 -4.07
N GLY A 12 21.64 -6.05 -4.40
CA GLY A 12 21.04 -4.95 -3.62
C GLY A 12 19.51 -5.02 -3.56
N LEU A 13 18.86 -5.36 -4.67
CA LEU A 13 17.41 -5.53 -4.72
C LEU A 13 16.93 -6.69 -3.83
N LYS A 14 17.64 -7.82 -3.84
CA LYS A 14 17.36 -8.96 -2.96
C LYS A 14 17.54 -8.62 -1.49
N GLU A 15 18.57 -7.85 -1.16
CA GLU A 15 18.79 -7.37 0.22
C GLU A 15 17.65 -6.45 0.66
N ALA A 16 17.28 -5.46 -0.15
CA ALA A 16 16.15 -4.57 0.14
C ALA A 16 14.85 -5.36 0.37
N CYS A 17 14.56 -6.35 -0.49
CA CYS A 17 13.40 -7.23 -0.33
C CYS A 17 13.43 -7.98 1.01
N ARG A 18 14.57 -8.59 1.36
CA ARG A 18 14.72 -9.33 2.64
C ARG A 18 14.53 -8.44 3.87
N VAL A 19 15.00 -7.19 3.83
CA VAL A 19 14.81 -6.26 4.95
C VAL A 19 13.34 -5.89 5.10
N VAL A 20 12.64 -5.61 3.99
CA VAL A 20 11.19 -5.37 3.99
C VAL A 20 10.43 -6.57 4.58
N GLU A 21 10.76 -7.79 4.14
CA GLU A 21 10.13 -9.01 4.68
C GLU A 21 10.33 -9.14 6.19
N ARG A 22 11.56 -8.96 6.65
CA ARG A 22 11.91 -9.10 8.07
C ARG A 22 11.16 -8.09 8.93
N LEU A 23 11.13 -6.82 8.53
CA LEU A 23 10.44 -5.78 9.31
C LEU A 23 8.93 -5.94 9.28
N ALA A 24 8.35 -6.34 8.14
CA ALA A 24 6.92 -6.61 8.05
C ALA A 24 6.50 -7.73 9.02
N LEU A 25 7.27 -8.83 9.05
CA LEU A 25 7.01 -9.95 9.96
C LEU A 25 7.23 -9.56 11.42
N LEU A 26 8.34 -8.88 11.73
CA LEU A 26 8.67 -8.43 13.10
C LEU A 26 7.55 -7.55 13.68
N LEU A 27 7.05 -6.58 12.90
CA LEU A 27 5.95 -5.73 13.34
C LEU A 27 4.64 -6.51 13.50
N SER A 28 4.49 -7.62 12.79
CA SER A 28 3.28 -8.44 12.86
C SER A 28 3.23 -9.37 14.07
N GLU A 29 4.38 -9.72 14.68
CA GLU A 29 4.46 -10.63 15.84
C GLU A 29 3.57 -10.17 17.01
N ASN A 30 3.38 -8.86 17.15
CA ASN A 30 2.57 -8.25 18.20
C ASN A 30 1.25 -7.65 17.68
N SER A 31 0.82 -8.02 16.47
CA SER A 31 -0.38 -7.48 15.84
C SER A 31 -1.33 -8.59 15.38
N PRO A 32 -2.66 -8.37 15.40
CA PRO A 32 -3.61 -9.30 14.81
C PRO A 32 -3.63 -9.22 13.26
N HIS A 33 -2.63 -8.59 12.64
CA HIS A 33 -2.61 -8.24 11.21
C HIS A 33 -1.56 -9.04 10.41
N GLU A 34 -1.24 -10.25 10.87
CA GLU A 34 -0.29 -11.16 10.21
C GLU A 34 -0.61 -11.35 8.71
N GLU A 35 -1.89 -11.47 8.34
CA GLU A 35 -2.29 -11.63 6.93
C GLU A 35 -1.83 -10.46 6.05
N LEU A 36 -1.88 -9.22 6.56
CA LEU A 36 -1.44 -8.04 5.82
C LEU A 36 0.09 -7.96 5.75
N ALA A 37 0.80 -8.37 6.80
CA ALA A 37 2.25 -8.49 6.79
C ALA A 37 2.71 -9.53 5.75
N LEU A 38 2.05 -10.69 5.71
CA LEU A 38 2.30 -11.73 4.71
C LEU A 38 1.99 -11.25 3.29
N GLU A 39 0.94 -10.46 3.10
CA GLU A 39 0.66 -9.84 1.80
C GLU A 39 1.75 -8.82 1.41
N GLY A 40 2.27 -8.06 2.37
CA GLY A 40 3.43 -7.19 2.18
C GLY A 40 4.66 -7.97 1.70
N VAL A 41 4.97 -9.09 2.37
CA VAL A 41 6.04 -10.03 1.97
C VAL A 41 5.84 -10.54 0.53
N ARG A 42 4.63 -10.98 0.19
CA ARG A 42 4.32 -11.48 -1.17
C ARG A 42 4.54 -10.41 -2.24
N ARG A 43 4.11 -9.18 -1.98
CA ARG A 43 4.26 -8.06 -2.93
C ARG A 43 5.72 -7.61 -3.06
N ALA A 44 6.47 -7.57 -1.96
CA ALA A 44 7.91 -7.27 -2.00
C ALA A 44 8.67 -8.27 -2.88
N ARG A 45 8.44 -9.58 -2.67
CA ARG A 45 9.03 -10.65 -3.50
C ARG A 45 8.64 -10.53 -4.97
N ARG A 46 7.41 -10.14 -5.26
CA ARG A 46 6.94 -9.92 -6.63
C ARG A 46 7.65 -8.74 -7.31
N VAL A 47 7.83 -7.63 -6.59
CA VAL A 47 8.58 -6.46 -7.08
C VAL A 47 10.01 -6.85 -7.43
N GLU A 48 10.69 -7.59 -6.55
CA GLU A 48 12.04 -8.12 -6.81
C GLU A 48 12.05 -9.02 -8.05
N ARG A 49 11.17 -10.03 -8.08
CA ARG A 49 11.12 -11.00 -9.16
C ARG A 49 10.89 -10.35 -10.53
N ILE A 50 9.89 -9.47 -10.67
CA ILE A 50 9.57 -8.83 -11.96
C ILE A 50 10.76 -8.00 -12.48
N ALA A 51 11.45 -7.29 -11.58
CA ALA A 51 12.61 -6.50 -11.98
C ALA A 51 13.82 -7.37 -12.33
N THR A 52 14.03 -8.48 -11.60
CA THR A 52 15.07 -9.46 -11.91
C THR A 52 14.79 -10.19 -13.23
N GLU A 53 13.53 -10.54 -13.52
CA GLU A 53 13.10 -11.16 -14.79
C GLU A 53 13.23 -10.21 -15.98
N ALA A 54 12.89 -8.94 -15.81
CA ALA A 54 13.04 -7.93 -16.86
C ALA A 54 14.51 -7.63 -17.18
N ASP A 55 15.42 -7.82 -16.22
CA ASP A 55 16.88 -7.58 -16.29
C ASP A 55 17.29 -6.24 -16.92
N THR A 56 16.43 -5.21 -16.80
CA THR A 56 16.72 -3.86 -17.30
C THR A 56 17.10 -2.93 -16.15
N ARG A 57 18.01 -1.99 -16.43
CA ARG A 57 18.40 -0.94 -15.46
C ARG A 57 17.21 -0.14 -14.94
N LEU A 58 16.25 0.18 -15.81
CA LEU A 58 15.06 0.94 -15.46
C LEU A 58 14.13 0.15 -14.53
N ALA A 59 13.87 -1.13 -14.82
CA ALA A 59 13.03 -1.98 -13.98
C ALA A 59 13.64 -2.18 -12.58
N MET A 60 14.95 -2.43 -12.51
CA MET A 60 15.67 -2.57 -11.23
C MET A 60 15.63 -1.28 -10.41
N ALA A 61 15.85 -0.11 -11.03
CA ALA A 61 15.78 1.16 -10.33
C ALA A 61 14.37 1.48 -9.79
N ALA A 62 13.33 1.19 -10.59
CA ALA A 62 11.94 1.38 -10.17
C ALA A 62 11.56 0.44 -9.01
N ALA A 63 11.99 -0.82 -9.07
CA ALA A 63 11.77 -1.79 -8.01
C ALA A 63 12.51 -1.42 -6.72
N GLN A 64 13.77 -0.98 -6.83
CA GLN A 64 14.56 -0.49 -5.70
C GLN A 64 13.85 0.67 -4.99
N LEU A 65 13.40 1.69 -5.73
CA LEU A 65 12.65 2.81 -5.18
C LEU A 65 11.33 2.38 -4.50
N THR A 66 10.67 1.38 -5.07
CA THR A 66 9.43 0.82 -4.49
C THR A 66 9.69 0.14 -3.16
N LEU A 67 10.74 -0.69 -3.08
CA LEU A 67 11.15 -1.36 -1.85
C LEU A 67 11.67 -0.37 -0.80
N GLU A 68 12.43 0.65 -1.19
CA GLU A 68 12.91 1.71 -0.28
C GLU A 68 11.78 2.50 0.35
N ARG A 69 10.73 2.82 -0.41
CA ARG A 69 9.53 3.48 0.14
C ARG A 69 8.81 2.61 1.16
N ALA A 70 8.64 1.32 0.86
CA ALA A 70 8.02 0.37 1.79
C ALA A 70 8.89 0.19 3.05
N LEU A 71 10.21 0.12 2.87
CA LEU A 71 11.19 0.02 3.95
C LEU A 71 11.15 1.24 4.87
N ALA A 72 11.11 2.45 4.31
CA ALA A 72 11.01 3.68 5.10
C ALA A 72 9.75 3.70 5.97
N LEU A 73 8.60 3.25 5.43
CA LEU A 73 7.38 3.09 6.22
C LEU A 73 7.58 2.06 7.35
N LEU A 74 8.13 0.89 7.03
CA LEU A 74 8.41 -0.17 7.99
C LEU A 74 9.35 0.27 9.12
N GLN A 75 10.39 1.02 8.81
CA GLN A 75 11.32 1.58 9.80
C GLN A 75 10.63 2.56 10.74
N VAL A 76 9.82 3.49 10.21
CA VAL A 76 9.04 4.42 11.03
C VAL A 76 8.07 3.66 11.96
N GLY A 77 7.44 2.60 11.45
CA GLY A 77 6.58 1.75 12.27
C GLY A 77 7.33 1.05 13.40
N ALA A 78 8.50 0.48 13.09
CA ALA A 78 9.34 -0.18 14.09
C ALA A 78 9.86 0.79 15.15
N GLU A 79 10.35 1.96 14.76
CA GLU A 79 10.84 3.00 15.68
C GLU A 79 9.77 3.54 16.61
N ARG A 80 8.52 3.65 16.11
CA ARG A 80 7.39 4.23 16.86
C ARG A 80 6.48 3.18 17.51
N GLY A 81 6.75 1.90 17.33
CA GLY A 81 5.88 0.81 17.80
C GLY A 81 4.49 0.82 17.15
N ILE A 82 4.39 1.28 15.90
CA ILE A 82 3.13 1.35 15.15
C ILE A 82 2.97 0.07 14.33
N ALA A 83 2.02 -0.78 14.72
CA ALA A 83 1.66 -2.01 14.03
C ALA A 83 0.13 -2.09 13.80
N THR A 84 -0.47 -0.97 13.37
CA THR A 84 -1.90 -0.89 13.11
C THR A 84 -2.25 -1.42 11.72
N ILE A 85 -3.53 -1.68 11.51
CA ILE A 85 -4.06 -2.13 10.23
C ILE A 85 -3.76 -1.14 9.10
N GLU A 86 -3.91 0.17 9.35
CA GLU A 86 -3.63 1.25 8.41
C GLU A 86 -2.17 1.26 7.99
N PHE A 87 -1.29 1.03 8.96
CA PHE A 87 0.13 0.99 8.75
C PHE A 87 0.50 -0.15 7.79
N PHE A 88 0.01 -1.37 8.05
CA PHE A 88 0.25 -2.50 7.16
C PHE A 88 -0.37 -2.29 5.78
N ILE A 89 -1.55 -1.70 5.68
CA ILE A 89 -2.15 -1.30 4.40
C ILE A 89 -1.27 -0.30 3.66
N ALA A 90 -0.71 0.72 4.35
CA ALA A 90 0.15 1.71 3.73
C ALA A 90 1.39 1.07 3.11
N VAL A 91 2.00 0.10 3.81
CA VAL A 91 3.11 -0.72 3.33
C VAL A 91 2.68 -1.56 2.12
N VAL A 92 1.62 -2.35 2.24
CA VAL A 92 1.11 -3.23 1.16
C VAL A 92 0.80 -2.46 -0.12
N VAL A 93 0.18 -1.28 0.00
CA VAL A 93 -0.15 -0.46 -1.17
C VAL A 93 1.08 0.27 -1.72
N SER A 94 2.07 0.61 -0.90
CA SER A 94 3.34 1.19 -1.39
C SER A 94 4.12 0.24 -2.30
N LEU A 95 3.93 -1.07 -2.12
CA LEU A 95 4.53 -2.14 -2.93
C LEU A 95 3.77 -2.40 -4.25
N GLY A 96 2.72 -1.62 -4.54
CA GLY A 96 1.91 -1.74 -5.75
C GLY A 96 0.86 -2.87 -5.66
N PRO A 97 -0.01 -3.00 -6.67
CA PRO A 97 -1.08 -4.00 -6.66
C PRO A 97 -0.52 -5.43 -6.74
N GLY A 98 -1.08 -6.32 -5.91
CA GLY A 98 -0.88 -7.76 -6.06
C GLY A 98 -1.66 -8.26 -7.28
N THR A 99 -0.99 -8.89 -8.25
CA THR A 99 -1.65 -9.65 -9.33
C THR A 99 -1.44 -11.14 -9.12
N THR A 100 -1.67 -11.61 -7.90
CA THR A 100 -1.71 -13.05 -7.62
C THR A 100 -3.00 -13.64 -8.19
N ALA A 101 -3.02 -14.94 -8.49
CA ALA A 101 -4.23 -15.65 -8.90
C ALA A 101 -5.33 -15.60 -7.83
N GLN A 102 -4.95 -15.33 -6.58
CA GLN A 102 -5.88 -15.02 -5.50
C GLN A 102 -6.23 -13.53 -5.51
N SER A 103 -7.51 -13.23 -5.64
CA SER A 103 -7.99 -11.87 -5.45
C SER A 103 -7.60 -11.38 -4.06
N PRO A 104 -7.07 -10.14 -3.90
CA PRO A 104 -6.77 -9.58 -2.58
C PRO A 104 -8.01 -9.63 -1.68
N SER A 105 -7.84 -9.72 -0.36
CA SER A 105 -8.99 -9.77 0.56
C SER A 105 -9.92 -8.57 0.32
N PRO A 106 -11.26 -8.74 0.47
CA PRO A 106 -12.20 -7.64 0.28
C PRO A 106 -11.86 -6.39 1.11
N PHE A 107 -11.29 -6.62 2.30
CA PHE A 107 -10.76 -5.59 3.19
C PHE A 107 -9.62 -4.81 2.54
N LEU A 108 -8.60 -5.50 2.03
CA LEU A 108 -7.49 -4.86 1.34
C LEU A 108 -7.94 -4.13 0.06
N GLN A 109 -8.87 -4.71 -0.70
CA GLN A 109 -9.46 -4.06 -1.87
C GLN A 109 -10.17 -2.75 -1.52
N MET A 110 -10.90 -2.72 -0.41
CA MET A 110 -11.57 -1.51 0.08
C MET A 110 -10.57 -0.39 0.37
N HIS A 111 -9.46 -0.71 1.06
CA HIS A 111 -8.42 0.28 1.36
C HIS A 111 -7.61 0.71 0.12
N GLU A 112 -7.37 -0.20 -0.83
CA GLU A 112 -6.75 0.15 -2.12
C GLU A 112 -7.64 1.08 -2.97
N GLU A 113 -8.95 0.89 -2.94
CA GLU A 113 -9.92 1.77 -3.60
C GLU A 113 -9.93 3.16 -2.93
N ALA A 114 -9.88 3.22 -1.61
CA ALA A 114 -9.79 4.47 -0.85
C ALA A 114 -8.50 5.24 -1.17
N ARG A 115 -7.34 4.58 -1.16
CA ARG A 115 -6.06 5.25 -1.46
C ARG A 115 -6.00 5.74 -2.90
N ARG A 116 -6.58 5.01 -3.86
CA ARG A 116 -6.73 5.48 -5.25
C ARG A 116 -7.55 6.76 -5.32
N LEU A 117 -8.64 6.85 -4.57
CA LEU A 117 -9.42 8.08 -4.47
C LEU A 117 -8.59 9.22 -3.88
N THR A 118 -7.89 9.01 -2.77
CA THR A 118 -7.03 10.06 -2.17
C THR A 118 -5.97 10.54 -3.14
N ALA A 119 -5.31 9.64 -3.88
CA ALA A 119 -4.30 10.01 -4.88
C ALA A 119 -4.89 10.79 -6.06
N GLU A 120 -6.10 10.43 -6.50
CA GLU A 120 -6.83 11.14 -7.56
C GLU A 120 -7.23 12.55 -7.13
N LEU A 121 -7.62 12.71 -5.86
CA LEU A 121 -8.07 13.99 -5.30
C LEU A 121 -6.93 14.88 -4.80
N ALA A 122 -5.77 14.31 -4.46
CA ALA A 122 -4.61 15.03 -3.92
C ALA A 122 -4.20 16.30 -4.71
N PRO A 123 -4.23 16.33 -6.07
CA PRO A 123 -3.91 17.54 -6.82
C PRO A 123 -4.84 18.73 -6.52
N LEU A 124 -6.09 18.46 -6.13
CA LEU A 124 -7.13 19.45 -5.87
C LEU A 124 -7.05 20.00 -4.44
N LEU A 125 -6.30 19.31 -3.57
CA LEU A 125 -6.17 19.66 -2.16
C LEU A 125 -5.00 20.61 -1.86
N ARG A 126 -4.26 21.09 -2.87
CA ARG A 126 -3.02 21.89 -2.66
C ARG A 126 -3.22 23.14 -1.81
N ASN A 127 -4.42 23.72 -1.82
CA ASN A 127 -4.80 24.91 -1.05
C ASN A 127 -6.09 24.70 -0.23
N ALA A 128 -6.53 23.45 -0.09
CA ALA A 128 -7.75 23.13 0.64
C ALA A 128 -7.48 23.17 2.16
N ASP A 129 -8.37 23.80 2.91
CA ASP A 129 -8.36 23.73 4.38
C ASP A 129 -9.31 22.62 4.88
N GLU A 130 -9.42 22.46 6.19
CA GLU A 130 -10.28 21.42 6.80
C GLU A 130 -11.78 21.62 6.53
N SER A 131 -12.19 22.82 6.10
CA SER A 131 -13.58 23.12 5.75
C SER A 131 -13.92 22.75 4.30
N ASP A 132 -12.92 22.44 3.48
CA ASP A 132 -13.13 22.05 2.09
C ASP A 132 -14.00 20.77 2.00
N PRO A 133 -15.10 20.79 1.22
CA PRO A 133 -16.00 19.65 1.10
C PRO A 133 -15.32 18.35 0.65
N VAL A 134 -14.25 18.44 -0.14
CA VAL A 134 -13.44 17.30 -0.59
C VAL A 134 -12.61 16.75 0.57
N VAL A 135 -12.03 17.62 1.40
CA VAL A 135 -11.29 17.23 2.61
C VAL A 135 -12.23 16.55 3.62
N GLN A 136 -13.41 17.13 3.86
CA GLN A 136 -14.41 16.54 4.76
C GLN A 136 -14.91 15.18 4.24
N ALA A 137 -15.16 15.05 2.95
CA ALA A 137 -15.57 13.79 2.34
C ALA A 137 -14.49 12.71 2.45
N LEU A 138 -13.21 13.08 2.26
CA LEU A 138 -12.07 12.19 2.46
C LEU A 138 -11.92 11.76 3.92
N ASN A 139 -12.05 12.69 4.87
CA ASN A 139 -12.01 12.39 6.30
C ASN A 139 -13.15 11.44 6.71
N ALA A 140 -14.38 11.67 6.22
CA ALA A 140 -15.51 10.78 6.48
C ALA A 140 -15.30 9.38 5.88
N VAL A 141 -14.73 9.29 4.68
CA VAL A 141 -14.32 8.02 4.08
C VAL A 141 -13.27 7.32 4.95
N GLN A 142 -12.26 8.05 5.42
CA GLN A 142 -11.19 7.52 6.25
C GLN A 142 -11.70 7.00 7.60
N GLN A 143 -12.61 7.72 8.26
CA GLN A 143 -13.26 7.27 9.49
C GLN A 143 -14.10 6.00 9.28
N GLU A 144 -14.86 5.90 8.18
CA GLU A 144 -15.64 4.70 7.88
C GLU A 144 -14.76 3.47 7.60
N LEU A 145 -13.63 3.68 6.94
CA LEU A 145 -12.63 2.62 6.73
C LEU A 145 -12.09 2.12 8.06
N TRP A 146 -11.74 3.03 8.97
CA TRP A 146 -11.22 2.70 10.30
C TRP A 146 -12.25 1.99 11.19
N ALA A 147 -13.54 2.31 11.03
CA ALA A 147 -14.60 1.65 11.79
C ALA A 147 -14.93 0.23 11.28
N THR A 148 -14.44 -0.16 10.10
CA THR A 148 -14.77 -1.45 9.48
C THR A 148 -13.74 -2.52 9.86
N ALA A 149 -14.14 -3.51 10.66
CA ALA A 149 -13.25 -4.61 11.02
C ALA A 149 -12.93 -5.52 9.82
N ALA A 150 -11.69 -6.01 9.75
CA ALA A 150 -11.22 -6.89 8.66
C ALA A 150 -11.98 -8.23 8.56
N THR A 151 -12.58 -8.68 9.66
CA THR A 151 -13.33 -9.93 9.75
C THR A 151 -14.80 -9.78 9.31
N GLU A 152 -15.32 -8.55 9.23
CA GLU A 152 -16.73 -8.27 8.94
C GLU A 152 -16.99 -8.10 7.43
N THR A 153 -17.00 -9.20 6.70
CA THR A 153 -17.18 -9.22 5.23
C THR A 153 -18.42 -8.46 4.72
N ALA A 154 -19.54 -8.52 5.46
CA ALA A 154 -20.76 -7.77 5.13
C ALA A 154 -20.57 -6.25 5.29
N ALA A 155 -19.94 -5.82 6.39
CA ALA A 155 -19.61 -4.41 6.62
C ALA A 155 -18.65 -3.88 5.56
N ILE A 156 -17.61 -4.65 5.23
CA ILE A 156 -16.66 -4.34 4.15
C ILE A 156 -17.37 -4.13 2.81
N ALA A 157 -18.29 -5.01 2.43
CA ALA A 157 -19.03 -4.87 1.17
C ALA A 157 -19.88 -3.58 1.13
N VAL A 158 -20.55 -3.25 2.25
CA VAL A 158 -21.36 -2.03 2.39
C VAL A 158 -20.48 -0.78 2.33
N THR A 159 -19.42 -0.72 3.14
CA THR A 159 -18.47 0.40 3.18
C THR A 159 -17.85 0.63 1.81
N ARG A 160 -17.43 -0.44 1.14
CA ARG A 160 -16.85 -0.36 -0.21
C ARG A 160 -17.85 0.14 -1.25
N ARG A 161 -19.12 -0.29 -1.20
CA ARG A 161 -20.18 0.26 -2.08
C ARG A 161 -20.39 1.75 -1.83
N ARG A 162 -20.46 2.19 -0.58
CA ARG A 162 -20.58 3.61 -0.21
C ARG A 162 -19.40 4.43 -0.69
N LEU A 163 -18.18 3.91 -0.53
CA LEU A 163 -16.96 4.53 -1.01
C LEU A 163 -17.03 4.78 -2.52
N ARG A 164 -17.39 3.76 -3.31
CA ARG A 164 -17.56 3.91 -4.77
C ARG A 164 -18.59 4.97 -5.14
N THR A 165 -19.72 5.02 -4.44
CA THR A 165 -20.75 6.05 -4.66
C THR A 165 -20.21 7.44 -4.36
N ARG A 166 -19.50 7.63 -3.24
CA ARG A 166 -18.85 8.91 -2.89
C ARG A 166 -17.78 9.31 -3.90
N CYS A 167 -16.95 8.37 -4.35
CA CYS A 167 -15.97 8.61 -5.42
C CYS A 167 -16.66 9.12 -6.68
N ALA A 168 -17.76 8.48 -7.09
CA ALA A 168 -18.50 8.87 -8.28
C ALA A 168 -19.13 10.27 -8.14
N ALA A 169 -19.61 10.62 -6.94
CA ALA A 169 -20.13 11.95 -6.64
C ALA A 169 -19.01 13.01 -6.69
N LEU A 170 -17.88 12.78 -6.02
CA LEU A 170 -16.74 13.70 -6.01
C LEU A 170 -16.20 13.92 -7.43
N ARG A 171 -16.04 12.86 -8.23
CA ARG A 171 -15.62 12.98 -9.64
C ARG A 171 -16.59 13.80 -10.50
N ARG A 172 -17.88 13.81 -10.17
CA ARG A 172 -18.87 14.66 -10.87
C ARG A 172 -18.78 16.11 -10.45
N MET A 173 -18.45 16.40 -9.20
CA MET A 173 -18.26 17.78 -8.72
C MET A 173 -17.02 18.45 -9.30
N LEU A 174 -16.07 17.66 -9.80
CA LEU A 174 -14.80 18.11 -10.35
C LEU A 174 -14.80 18.28 -11.88
N ARG A 175 -15.92 17.99 -12.53
CA ARG A 175 -16.13 18.22 -13.97
C ARG A 175 -17.02 19.44 -14.16
#